data_AF-A0A2T1AH07-F1
#
_entry.id   AF-A0A2T1AH07-F1
#
_cell.length_a   1.000
_cell.length_b   1.000
_cell.length_c   1.000
_cell.angle_alpha   90.00
_cell.angle_beta   90.00
_cell.angle_gamma   90.00
#
_symmetry.space_group_name_H-M   'P 1'
#
loop_
_entity.id
_entity.type
_entity.pdbx_description
1 polymer ?
#
loop_
_entity_poly.entity_id
_entity_poly.type
_entity_poly.pdbx_seq_one_letter_code
_entity_poly.pdbx_strand_id
1 'polypeptide(L)'
;MEQLQDLQGRIQTALHRIYGGVAALEQKHANRPVPTLEDLDMQKHAELLADLDDEKMANAQLEERLKLLHARLEDMEKKVAAVDGAEDLIALHSELELLRNAAGNSVETEALKAEVARLKQDLEAARNQAASERETLEDDLSEATAQNEQLQAQLEELSAMPEATSDAGAAADAGAADPAELESELNALRVERDELRARVEAAEATATEADPVDEGVSAELDQRLSELDGELQGLRASNDQLRQSNAALRAANAEGVGDTSLINSGLEAEVEGLKAARATDQAEVNAVLARLEPLLATAPNLPEGEEA
;
A
#
# COMPACT_ATOMS: atom_id res chain seq x y z
N MET A 1 -51.78 -31.97 -72.66
CA MET A 1 -52.98 -32.74 -72.23
C MET A 1 -52.59 -33.88 -71.29
N GLU A 2 -51.55 -34.68 -71.58
CA GLU A 2 -51.08 -35.78 -70.69
C GLU A 2 -50.61 -35.30 -69.30
N GLN A 3 -49.80 -34.24 -69.21
CA GLN A 3 -49.31 -33.73 -67.91
C GLN A 3 -50.43 -33.30 -66.94
N LEU A 4 -51.57 -32.84 -67.48
CA LEU A 4 -52.72 -32.42 -66.69
C LEU A 4 -53.49 -33.64 -66.14
N GLN A 5 -53.53 -34.73 -66.91
CA GLN A 5 -54.11 -36.01 -66.48
C GLN A 5 -53.22 -36.70 -65.44
N ASP A 6 -51.90 -36.65 -65.59
CA ASP A 6 -50.95 -37.17 -64.59
C ASP A 6 -51.05 -36.40 -63.26
N LEU A 7 -51.18 -35.07 -63.32
CA LEU A 7 -51.36 -34.24 -62.13
C LEU A 7 -52.70 -34.56 -61.44
N GLN A 8 -53.77 -34.73 -62.22
CA GLN A 8 -55.09 -35.08 -61.71
C GLN A 8 -55.11 -36.47 -61.06
N GLY A 9 -54.42 -37.46 -61.64
CA GLY A 9 -54.25 -38.79 -61.04
C GLY A 9 -53.46 -38.77 -59.73
N ARG A 10 -52.39 -37.96 -59.66
CA ARG A 10 -51.62 -37.77 -58.43
C ARG A 10 -52.43 -37.06 -57.34
N ILE A 11 -53.24 -36.05 -57.70
CA ILE A 11 -54.13 -35.37 -56.77
C ILE A 11 -55.21 -36.32 -56.26
N GLN A 12 -55.84 -37.12 -57.12
CA GLN A 12 -56.83 -38.11 -56.70
C GLN A 12 -56.22 -39.17 -55.77
N THR A 13 -55.00 -39.63 -56.06
CA THR A 13 -54.27 -40.57 -55.20
C THR A 13 -53.92 -39.94 -53.84
N ALA A 14 -53.48 -38.68 -53.84
CA ALA A 14 -53.21 -37.93 -52.62
C ALA A 14 -54.48 -37.71 -51.78
N LEU A 15 -55.60 -37.37 -52.42
CA LEU A 15 -56.90 -37.19 -51.75
C LEU A 15 -57.41 -38.51 -51.16
N HIS A 16 -57.30 -39.63 -51.88
CA HIS A 16 -57.67 -40.95 -51.34
C HIS A 16 -56.81 -41.33 -50.14
N ARG A 17 -55.50 -41.03 -50.17
CA ARG A 17 -54.59 -41.27 -49.05
C ARG A 17 -54.93 -40.38 -47.84
N ILE A 18 -55.28 -39.12 -48.07
CA ILE A 18 -55.74 -38.20 -47.02
C ILE A 18 -57.04 -38.72 -46.42
N TYR A 19 -58.02 -39.11 -47.25
CA TYR A 19 -59.30 -39.63 -46.77
C TYR A 19 -59.12 -40.91 -45.94
N GLY A 20 -58.26 -41.83 -46.38
CA GLY A 20 -57.89 -43.01 -45.60
C GLY A 20 -57.13 -42.68 -44.30
N GLY A 21 -56.25 -41.67 -44.33
CA GLY A 21 -55.52 -41.20 -43.14
C GLY A 21 -56.43 -40.54 -42.11
N VAL A 22 -57.40 -39.73 -42.55
CA VAL A 22 -58.41 -39.09 -41.70
C VAL A 22 -59.33 -40.16 -41.11
N ALA A 23 -59.82 -41.11 -41.92
CA ALA A 23 -60.63 -42.21 -41.42
C ALA A 23 -59.87 -43.06 -40.37
N ALA A 24 -58.58 -43.30 -40.57
CA ALA A 24 -57.75 -44.02 -39.60
C ALA A 24 -57.53 -43.22 -38.29
N LEU A 25 -57.41 -41.90 -38.36
CA LEU A 25 -57.33 -41.03 -37.18
C LEU A 25 -58.67 -40.98 -36.45
N GLU A 26 -59.79 -40.82 -37.15
CA GLU A 26 -61.13 -40.86 -36.56
C GLU A 26 -61.39 -42.21 -35.87
N GLN A 27 -60.98 -43.32 -36.48
CA GLN A 27 -61.14 -44.64 -35.90
C GLN A 27 -60.23 -44.85 -34.68
N LYS A 28 -59.01 -44.29 -34.68
CA LYS A 28 -58.14 -44.27 -33.50
C LYS A 28 -58.69 -43.39 -32.37
N HIS A 29 -59.32 -42.25 -32.71
CA HIS A 29 -59.96 -41.38 -31.74
C HIS A 29 -61.26 -41.98 -31.19
N ALA A 30 -62.06 -42.65 -32.02
CA ALA A 30 -63.28 -43.35 -31.61
C ALA A 30 -62.98 -44.56 -30.71
N ASN A 31 -61.85 -45.23 -30.92
CA ASN A 31 -61.40 -46.36 -30.11
C ASN A 31 -60.55 -45.96 -28.90
N ARG A 32 -60.26 -44.67 -28.71
CA ARG A 32 -59.59 -44.19 -27.51
C ARG A 32 -60.66 -43.93 -26.45
N PRO A 33 -60.70 -44.69 -25.34
CA PRO A 33 -61.61 -44.36 -24.24
C PRO A 33 -61.27 -42.95 -23.77
N VAL A 34 -62.23 -42.03 -23.92
CA VAL A 34 -62.13 -40.68 -23.36
C VAL A 34 -62.34 -40.86 -21.86
N PRO A 35 -61.35 -40.53 -21.01
CA PRO A 35 -61.52 -40.64 -19.57
C PRO A 35 -62.72 -39.80 -19.15
N THR A 36 -63.60 -40.38 -18.34
CA THR A 36 -64.74 -39.67 -17.79
C THR A 36 -64.25 -38.60 -16.81
N LEU A 37 -65.09 -37.63 -16.49
CA LEU A 37 -64.75 -36.60 -15.50
C LEU A 37 -64.33 -37.24 -14.16
N GLU A 38 -65.00 -38.34 -13.77
CA GLU A 38 -64.70 -39.12 -12.56
C GLU A 38 -63.32 -39.81 -12.62
N ASP A 39 -62.92 -40.34 -13.79
CA ASP A 39 -61.58 -40.93 -13.96
C ASP A 39 -60.48 -39.88 -13.84
N LEU A 40 -60.72 -38.67 -14.37
CA LEU A 40 -59.80 -37.55 -14.28
C LEU A 40 -59.65 -37.05 -12.84
N ASP A 41 -60.75 -37.01 -12.09
CA ASP A 41 -60.74 -36.60 -10.68
C ASP A 41 -60.06 -37.67 -9.80
N MET A 42 -60.26 -38.95 -10.10
CA MET A 42 -59.58 -40.05 -9.40
C MET A 42 -58.07 -40.09 -9.69
N GLN A 43 -57.66 -39.78 -10.92
CA GLN A 43 -56.24 -39.63 -11.29
C GLN A 43 -55.59 -38.47 -10.53
N LYS A 44 -56.21 -37.29 -10.53
CA LYS A 44 -55.71 -36.13 -9.77
C LYS A 44 -55.63 -36.40 -8.28
N HIS A 45 -56.61 -37.10 -7.72
CA HIS A 45 -56.58 -37.47 -6.30
C HIS A 45 -55.43 -38.45 -6.00
N ALA A 46 -55.15 -39.40 -6.89
CA ALA A 46 -54.02 -40.31 -6.75
C ALA A 46 -52.68 -39.57 -6.86
N GLU A 47 -52.56 -38.60 -7.77
CA GLU A 47 -51.39 -37.73 -7.88
C GLU A 47 -51.17 -36.88 -6.62
N LEU A 48 -52.23 -36.24 -6.10
CA LEU A 48 -52.15 -35.45 -4.86
C LEU A 48 -51.76 -36.29 -3.64
N LEU A 49 -52.20 -37.54 -3.56
CA LEU A 49 -51.78 -38.45 -2.49
C LEU A 49 -50.30 -38.82 -2.61
N ALA A 50 -49.81 -39.06 -3.83
CA ALA A 50 -48.40 -39.33 -4.08
C ALA A 50 -47.53 -38.11 -3.70
N ASP A 51 -47.92 -36.92 -4.14
CA ASP A 51 -47.22 -35.67 -3.78
C ASP A 51 -47.21 -35.45 -2.27
N LEU A 52 -48.33 -35.69 -1.58
CA LEU A 52 -48.41 -35.57 -0.13
C LEU A 52 -47.50 -36.57 0.59
N ASP A 53 -47.39 -37.79 0.09
CA ASP A 53 -46.50 -38.80 0.68
C ASP A 53 -45.02 -38.48 0.41
N ASP A 54 -44.68 -37.93 -0.76
CA ASP A 54 -43.36 -37.40 -1.07
C ASP A 54 -42.99 -36.21 -0.15
N GLU A 55 -43.91 -35.27 0.07
CA GLU A 55 -43.72 -34.15 1.01
C GLU A 55 -43.53 -34.63 2.46
N LYS A 56 -44.29 -35.64 2.91
CA LYS A 56 -44.09 -36.23 4.25
C LYS A 56 -42.71 -36.88 4.38
N MET A 57 -42.25 -37.60 3.36
CA MET A 57 -40.92 -38.20 3.36
C MET A 57 -39.82 -37.13 3.39
N ALA A 58 -39.98 -36.05 2.63
CA ALA A 58 -39.06 -34.91 2.67
C ALA A 58 -39.04 -34.24 4.05
N ASN A 59 -40.21 -34.03 4.66
CA ASN A 59 -40.31 -33.47 6.01
C ASN A 59 -39.66 -34.38 7.06
N ALA A 60 -39.88 -35.69 7.00
CA ALA A 60 -39.22 -36.64 7.91
C ALA A 60 -37.69 -36.59 7.78
N GLN A 61 -37.16 -36.51 6.56
CA GLN A 61 -35.71 -36.35 6.33
C GLN A 61 -35.18 -35.02 6.87
N LEU A 62 -35.93 -33.93 6.72
CA LEU A 62 -35.57 -32.62 7.27
C LEU A 62 -35.57 -32.64 8.81
N GLU A 63 -36.55 -33.28 9.44
CA GLU A 63 -36.59 -33.44 10.90
C GLU A 63 -35.39 -34.25 11.41
N GLU A 64 -34.99 -35.32 10.72
CA GLU A 64 -33.78 -36.08 11.07
C GLU A 64 -32.51 -35.25 10.90
N ARG A 65 -32.41 -34.48 9.81
CA ARG A 65 -31.28 -33.56 9.59
C ARG A 65 -31.24 -32.47 10.67
N LEU A 66 -32.38 -31.92 11.04
CA LEU A 66 -32.48 -30.95 12.13
C LEU A 66 -32.04 -31.56 13.45
N LYS A 67 -32.49 -32.78 13.79
CA LYS A 67 -32.05 -33.48 15.01
C LYS A 67 -30.53 -33.69 15.03
N LEU A 68 -29.94 -34.12 13.91
CA LEU A 68 -28.49 -34.28 13.77
C LEU A 68 -27.74 -32.96 13.92
N LEU A 69 -28.24 -31.88 13.33
CA LEU A 69 -27.65 -30.55 13.47
C LEU A 69 -27.72 -30.05 14.92
N HIS A 70 -28.85 -30.23 15.60
CA HIS A 70 -29.00 -29.85 17.00
C HIS A 70 -28.04 -30.66 17.89
N ALA A 71 -27.96 -31.98 17.70
CA ALA A 71 -27.00 -32.81 18.43
C ALA A 71 -25.55 -32.39 18.20
N ARG A 72 -25.20 -31.99 16.96
CA ARG A 72 -23.87 -31.48 16.63
C ARG A 72 -23.60 -30.11 17.25
N LEU A 73 -24.59 -29.21 17.28
CA LEU A 73 -24.46 -27.92 17.95
C LEU A 73 -24.25 -28.10 19.45
N GLU A 74 -25.03 -28.96 20.09
CA GLU A 74 -24.87 -29.25 21.52
C GLU A 74 -23.50 -29.85 21.84
N ASP A 75 -22.97 -30.73 20.98
CA ASP A 75 -21.62 -31.28 21.13
C ASP A 75 -20.53 -30.22 20.93
N MET A 76 -20.71 -29.29 19.99
CA MET A 76 -19.80 -28.15 19.80
C MET A 76 -19.87 -27.17 20.98
N GLU A 77 -21.05 -26.85 21.49
CA GLU A 77 -21.22 -26.00 22.67
C GLU A 77 -20.54 -26.62 23.90
N LYS A 78 -20.70 -27.92 24.12
CA LYS A 78 -20.00 -28.64 25.20
C LYS A 78 -18.48 -28.61 25.00
N LYS A 79 -18.00 -28.76 23.76
CA LYS A 79 -16.57 -28.65 23.44
C LYS A 79 -16.04 -27.24 23.71
N VAL A 80 -16.77 -26.20 23.32
CA VAL A 80 -16.41 -24.80 23.57
C VAL A 80 -16.41 -24.51 25.08
N ALA A 81 -17.41 -24.99 25.82
CA ALA A 81 -17.49 -24.86 27.27
C ALA A 81 -16.41 -25.68 28.01
N ALA A 82 -15.94 -26.78 27.41
CA ALA A 82 -14.85 -27.61 27.95
C ALA A 82 -13.45 -27.09 27.57
N VAL A 83 -13.35 -26.09 26.70
CA VAL A 83 -12.09 -25.35 26.52
C VAL A 83 -11.96 -24.42 27.72
N ASP A 84 -11.18 -24.86 28.72
CA ASP A 84 -10.76 -24.01 29.83
C ASP A 84 -10.13 -22.72 29.27
N GLY A 85 -10.73 -21.57 29.58
CA GLY A 85 -10.31 -20.25 29.08
C GLY A 85 -11.13 -19.69 27.93
N ALA A 86 -12.24 -20.32 27.50
CA ALA A 86 -13.16 -19.70 26.53
C ALA A 86 -13.77 -18.39 27.05
N GLU A 87 -14.15 -18.35 28.33
CA GLU A 87 -14.62 -17.13 29.00
C GLU A 87 -13.51 -16.09 29.11
N ASP A 88 -12.27 -16.52 29.41
CA ASP A 88 -11.09 -15.65 29.48
C ASP A 88 -10.74 -15.07 28.10
N LEU A 89 -10.86 -15.85 27.02
CA LEU A 89 -10.65 -15.38 25.65
C LEU A 89 -11.72 -14.37 25.22
N ILE A 90 -12.98 -14.59 25.61
CA ILE A 90 -14.07 -13.63 25.36
C ILE A 90 -13.83 -12.34 26.15
N ALA A 91 -13.42 -12.44 27.42
CA ALA A 91 -13.07 -11.29 28.24
C ALA A 91 -11.88 -10.52 27.64
N LEU A 92 -10.79 -11.22 27.29
CA LEU A 92 -9.61 -10.62 26.67
C LEU A 92 -9.94 -9.98 25.31
N HIS A 93 -10.82 -10.59 24.51
CA HIS A 93 -11.27 -9.98 23.25
C HIS A 93 -12.04 -8.68 23.49
N SER A 94 -12.91 -8.65 24.49
CA SER A 94 -13.66 -7.44 24.85
C SER A 94 -12.75 -6.33 25.39
N GLU A 95 -11.73 -6.68 26.18
CA GLU A 95 -10.72 -5.74 26.66
C GLU A 95 -9.84 -5.19 25.53
N LEU A 96 -9.42 -6.06 24.60
CA LEU A 96 -8.71 -5.65 23.38
C LEU A 96 -9.57 -4.73 22.51
N GLU A 97 -10.87 -4.97 22.43
CA GLU A 97 -11.80 -4.09 21.73
C GLU A 97 -11.90 -2.70 22.36
N LEU A 98 -11.98 -2.64 23.69
CA LEU A 98 -12.00 -1.39 24.43
C LEU A 98 -10.68 -0.62 24.27
N LEU A 99 -9.53 -1.32 24.39
CA LEU A 99 -8.21 -0.73 24.21
C LEU A 99 -7.99 -0.23 22.78
N ARG A 100 -8.45 -0.99 21.77
CA ARG A 100 -8.40 -0.58 20.37
C ARG A 100 -9.24 0.67 20.10
N ASN A 101 -10.44 0.74 20.67
CA ASN A 101 -11.29 1.92 20.54
C ASN A 101 -10.70 3.13 21.29
N ALA A 102 -10.11 2.92 22.46
CA ALA A 102 -9.43 3.97 23.22
C ALA A 102 -8.17 4.50 22.53
N ALA A 103 -7.35 3.61 21.95
CA ALA A 103 -6.16 3.98 21.20
C ALA A 103 -6.50 4.65 19.86
N GLY A 104 -7.52 4.15 19.15
CA GLY A 104 -7.98 4.70 17.87
C GLY A 104 -8.65 6.07 17.99
N ASN A 105 -9.30 6.35 19.12
CA ASN A 105 -10.03 7.61 19.39
C ASN A 105 -9.38 8.45 20.49
N SER A 106 -8.10 8.25 20.82
CA SER A 106 -7.49 9.09 21.84
C SER A 106 -7.33 10.52 21.30
N VAL A 107 -7.75 11.49 22.10
CA VAL A 107 -7.60 12.93 21.80
C VAL A 107 -6.14 13.27 21.48
N GLU A 108 -5.21 12.58 22.11
CA GLU A 108 -3.77 12.70 21.87
C GLU A 108 -3.38 12.24 20.46
N THR A 109 -3.89 11.11 19.97
CA THR A 109 -3.60 10.66 18.60
C THR A 109 -4.19 11.60 17.53
N GLU A 110 -5.36 12.18 17.78
CA GLU A 110 -5.93 13.18 16.87
C GLU A 110 -5.15 14.49 16.91
N ALA A 111 -4.71 14.93 18.09
CA ALA A 111 -3.86 16.11 18.26
C ALA A 111 -2.52 15.94 17.56
N LEU A 112 -1.86 14.79 17.72
CA LEU A 112 -0.60 14.48 17.05
C LEU A 112 -0.76 14.42 15.53
N LYS A 113 -1.85 13.83 15.01
CA LYS A 113 -2.15 13.85 13.57
C LYS A 113 -2.34 15.28 13.05
N ALA A 114 -3.04 16.12 13.79
CA ALA A 114 -3.23 17.53 13.43
C ALA A 114 -1.91 18.30 13.44
N GLU A 115 -1.05 18.06 14.43
CA GLU A 115 0.26 18.69 14.53
C GLU A 115 1.21 18.23 13.42
N VAL A 116 1.23 16.94 13.09
CA VAL A 116 1.99 16.43 11.93
C VAL A 116 1.50 17.05 10.62
N ALA A 117 0.19 17.20 10.44
CA ALA A 117 -0.37 17.85 9.26
C ALA A 117 0.07 19.32 9.17
N ARG A 118 0.02 20.04 10.30
CA ARG A 118 0.49 21.42 10.39
C ARG A 118 2.00 21.53 10.07
N LEU A 119 2.83 20.70 10.69
CA LEU A 119 4.28 20.71 10.45
C LEU A 119 4.63 20.39 9.00
N LYS A 120 3.90 19.49 8.34
CA LYS A 120 4.06 19.24 6.90
C LYS A 120 3.75 20.47 6.06
N GLN A 121 2.65 21.16 6.37
CA GLN A 121 2.28 22.40 5.68
C GLN A 121 3.33 23.50 5.89
N ASP A 122 3.81 23.67 7.13
CA ASP A 122 4.85 24.64 7.48
C ASP A 122 6.17 24.32 6.73
N LEU A 123 6.55 23.04 6.63
CA LEU A 123 7.72 22.60 5.86
C LEU A 123 7.58 22.84 4.35
N GLU A 124 6.40 22.56 3.77
CA GLU A 124 6.15 22.85 2.36
C GLU A 124 6.19 24.35 2.07
N ALA A 125 5.62 25.18 2.95
CA ALA A 125 5.69 26.63 2.84
C ALA A 125 7.13 27.14 2.91
N ALA A 126 7.91 26.67 3.89
CA ALA A 126 9.32 27.03 4.03
C ALA A 126 10.15 26.59 2.82
N ARG A 127 9.89 25.41 2.26
CA ARG A 127 10.57 24.92 1.06
C ARG A 127 10.26 25.78 -0.16
N ASN A 128 9.01 26.21 -0.33
CA ASN A 128 8.62 27.10 -1.43
C ASN A 128 9.24 28.49 -1.28
N GLN A 129 9.27 29.03 -0.05
CA GLN A 129 9.94 30.30 0.23
C GLN A 129 11.44 30.22 -0.08
N ALA A 130 12.13 29.18 0.42
CA ALA A 130 13.55 28.98 0.13
C ALA A 130 13.83 28.81 -1.37
N ALA A 131 12.94 28.14 -2.11
CA ALA A 131 13.07 28.03 -3.56
C ALA A 131 12.96 29.39 -4.25
N SER A 132 12.01 30.24 -3.85
CA SER A 132 11.86 31.59 -4.40
C SER A 132 13.04 32.51 -4.05
N GLU A 133 13.55 32.44 -2.82
CA GLU A 133 14.73 33.20 -2.40
C GLU A 133 15.96 32.77 -3.21
N ARG A 134 16.10 31.46 -3.48
CA ARG A 134 17.18 30.94 -4.31
C ARG A 134 17.11 31.45 -5.75
N GLU A 135 15.91 31.47 -6.34
CA GLU A 135 15.69 32.02 -7.68
C GLU A 135 16.08 33.50 -7.74
N THR A 136 15.66 34.30 -6.75
CA THR A 136 16.04 35.72 -6.69
C THR A 136 17.54 35.93 -6.55
N LEU A 137 18.22 35.11 -5.75
CA LEU A 137 19.68 35.19 -5.59
C LEU A 137 20.44 34.73 -6.84
N GLU A 138 19.90 33.73 -7.57
CA GLU A 138 20.45 33.31 -8.87
C GLU A 138 20.33 34.44 -9.91
N ASP A 139 19.19 35.14 -9.95
CA ASP A 139 18.98 36.30 -10.81
C ASP A 139 19.95 37.44 -10.45
N ASP A 140 20.03 37.83 -9.17
CA ASP A 140 20.95 38.87 -8.68
C ASP A 140 22.43 38.53 -8.98
N LEU A 141 22.81 37.26 -8.81
CA LEU A 141 24.16 36.79 -9.13
C LEU A 141 24.43 36.93 -10.63
N SER A 142 23.47 36.54 -11.48
CA SER A 142 23.62 36.67 -12.93
C SER A 142 23.79 38.13 -13.35
N GLU A 143 23.03 39.05 -12.75
CA GLU A 143 23.15 40.48 -13.01
C GLU A 143 24.51 41.02 -12.56
N ALA A 144 24.97 40.66 -11.36
CA ALA A 144 26.27 41.05 -10.84
C ALA A 144 27.42 40.51 -11.70
N THR A 145 27.32 39.29 -12.23
CA THR A 145 28.33 38.74 -13.15
C THR A 145 28.37 39.51 -14.48
N ALA A 146 27.22 39.85 -15.06
CA ALA A 146 27.15 40.64 -16.28
C ALA A 146 27.73 42.06 -16.09
N GLN A 147 27.45 42.69 -14.94
CA GLN A 147 28.04 43.99 -14.58
C GLN A 147 29.56 43.91 -14.44
N ASN A 148 30.09 42.84 -13.83
CA ASN A 148 31.54 42.63 -13.72
C ASN A 148 32.20 42.45 -15.09
N GLU A 149 31.62 41.62 -15.97
CA GLU A 149 32.11 41.44 -17.35
C GLU A 149 32.10 42.78 -18.12
N GLN A 150 31.05 43.58 -17.96
CA GLN A 150 30.97 44.91 -18.57
C GLN A 150 32.06 45.85 -18.03
N LEU A 151 32.28 45.89 -16.71
CA LEU A 151 33.34 46.72 -16.11
C LEU A 151 34.74 46.26 -16.55
N GLN A 152 34.98 44.95 -16.64
CA GLN A 152 36.23 44.41 -17.18
C GLN A 152 36.45 44.83 -18.63
N ALA A 153 35.41 44.74 -19.48
CA ALA A 153 35.48 45.19 -20.86
C ALA A 153 35.75 46.71 -20.97
N GLN A 154 35.13 47.52 -20.11
CA GLN A 154 35.39 48.96 -20.05
C GLN A 154 36.84 49.28 -19.64
N LEU A 155 37.38 48.54 -18.66
CA LEU A 155 38.79 48.68 -18.26
C LEU A 155 39.74 48.26 -19.39
N GLU A 156 39.42 47.18 -20.10
CA GLU A 156 40.21 46.73 -21.25
C GLU A 156 40.16 47.76 -22.39
N GLU A 157 38.99 48.32 -22.70
CA GLU A 157 38.82 49.38 -23.70
C GLU A 157 39.60 50.65 -23.33
N LEU A 158 39.52 51.10 -22.07
CA LEU A 158 40.30 52.24 -21.57
C LEU A 158 41.81 51.96 -21.64
N SER A 159 42.25 50.73 -21.33
CA SER A 159 43.65 50.32 -21.44
C SER A 159 44.14 50.20 -22.89
N ALA A 160 43.22 49.93 -23.83
CA ALA A 160 43.49 49.79 -25.26
C ALA A 160 43.38 51.12 -26.02
N MET A 161 42.92 52.20 -25.39
CA MET A 161 42.98 53.54 -25.99
C MET A 161 44.45 53.95 -26.17
N PRO A 162 44.94 54.18 -27.41
CA PRO A 162 46.32 54.60 -27.63
C PRO A 162 46.51 56.03 -27.14
N GLU A 163 47.54 56.25 -26.32
CA GLU A 163 48.12 57.54 -25.95
C GLU A 163 48.26 58.45 -27.19
N ALA A 164 47.31 59.36 -27.36
CA ALA A 164 47.33 60.37 -28.41
C ALA A 164 47.80 61.70 -27.82
N THR A 165 49.11 61.86 -27.61
CA THR A 165 49.75 63.19 -27.57
C THR A 165 51.11 63.19 -28.26
N SER A 166 51.09 63.76 -29.46
CA SER A 166 52.04 64.75 -30.03
C SER A 166 53.43 64.92 -29.42
N ASP A 167 54.41 64.80 -30.33
CA ASP A 167 55.68 65.52 -30.40
C ASP A 167 55.61 66.98 -29.90
N ALA A 168 56.33 67.28 -28.81
CA ALA A 168 57.01 68.55 -28.56
C ALA A 168 57.99 68.40 -27.38
N GLY A 169 59.27 68.69 -27.61
CA GLY A 169 60.33 68.57 -26.61
C GLY A 169 60.23 69.53 -25.42
N ALA A 170 60.97 69.14 -24.37
CA ALA A 170 61.35 69.90 -23.18
C ALA A 170 60.29 70.06 -22.06
N ALA A 171 60.12 69.02 -21.25
CA ALA A 171 59.99 69.12 -19.80
C ALA A 171 60.21 67.74 -19.18
N ALA A 172 60.93 67.71 -18.05
CA ALA A 172 61.01 66.57 -17.17
C ALA A 172 59.64 66.29 -16.53
N ASP A 173 59.48 65.04 -16.07
CA ASP A 173 58.53 64.62 -15.02
C ASP A 173 57.06 64.42 -15.44
N ALA A 174 56.65 63.14 -15.62
CA ALA A 174 55.33 62.58 -15.27
C ALA A 174 55.17 61.16 -15.85
N GLY A 175 54.83 60.18 -15.01
CA GLY A 175 54.11 58.97 -15.43
C GLY A 175 54.76 57.60 -15.20
N ALA A 176 55.94 57.51 -14.56
CA ALA A 176 56.35 56.25 -13.95
C ALA A 176 55.62 56.14 -12.61
N ALA A 177 54.69 55.17 -12.47
CA ALA A 177 54.14 54.83 -11.16
C ALA A 177 55.31 54.69 -10.17
N ASP A 178 55.25 55.43 -9.07
CA ASP A 178 56.36 55.56 -8.13
C ASP A 178 56.73 54.13 -7.68
N PRO A 179 57.98 53.66 -7.80
CA PRO A 179 58.35 52.30 -7.40
C PRO A 179 57.99 52.03 -5.93
N ALA A 180 57.90 53.08 -5.11
CA ALA A 180 57.42 53.03 -3.74
C ALA A 180 55.91 52.69 -3.60
N GLU A 181 55.06 53.13 -4.52
CA GLU A 181 53.62 52.80 -4.52
C GLU A 181 53.39 51.33 -4.91
N LEU A 182 54.11 50.84 -5.93
CA LEU A 182 54.08 49.43 -6.33
C LEU A 182 54.65 48.50 -5.23
N GLU A 183 55.70 48.93 -4.53
CA GLU A 183 56.21 48.19 -3.37
C GLU A 183 55.20 48.16 -2.21
N SER A 184 54.45 49.25 -2.00
CA SER A 184 53.38 49.30 -1.01
C SER A 184 52.24 48.34 -1.36
N GLU A 185 51.79 48.32 -2.62
CA GLU A 185 50.75 47.40 -3.09
C GLU A 185 51.19 45.92 -3.03
N LEU A 186 52.43 45.61 -3.40
CA LEU A 186 52.98 44.26 -3.27
C LEU A 186 53.07 43.79 -1.81
N ASN A 187 53.37 44.71 -0.89
CA ASN A 187 53.37 44.39 0.54
C ASN A 187 51.96 44.19 1.08
N ALA A 188 50.98 44.98 0.63
CA ALA A 188 49.57 44.80 1.00
C ALA A 188 49.03 43.44 0.52
N LEU A 189 49.28 43.06 -0.73
CA LEU A 189 48.85 41.76 -1.29
C LEU A 189 49.52 40.56 -0.60
N ARG A 190 50.77 40.72 -0.13
CA ARG A 190 51.46 39.67 0.65
C ARG A 190 50.81 39.46 2.00
N VAL A 191 50.42 40.54 2.69
CA VAL A 191 49.71 40.48 3.97
C VAL A 191 48.36 39.80 3.79
N GLU A 192 47.59 40.18 2.76
CA GLU A 192 46.29 39.57 2.47
C GLU A 192 46.39 38.07 2.15
N ARG A 193 47.39 37.67 1.37
CA ARG A 193 47.66 36.24 1.09
C ARG A 193 47.99 35.48 2.37
N ASP A 194 48.80 36.04 3.27
CA ASP A 194 49.19 35.38 4.51
C ASP A 194 48.00 35.26 5.48
N GLU A 195 47.10 36.24 5.49
CA GLU A 195 45.83 36.17 6.23
C GLU A 195 44.87 35.11 5.67
N LEU A 196 44.72 35.03 4.34
CA LEU A 196 43.90 34.01 3.69
C LEU A 196 44.43 32.60 3.96
N ARG A 197 45.76 32.42 3.90
CA ARG A 197 46.40 31.15 4.23
C ARG A 197 46.15 30.75 5.69
N ALA A 198 46.25 31.69 6.63
CA ALA A 198 45.95 31.42 8.04
C ALA A 198 44.47 31.05 8.25
N ARG A 199 43.54 31.65 7.49
CA ARG A 199 42.11 31.28 7.52
C ARG A 199 41.86 29.88 6.98
N VAL A 200 42.56 29.47 5.92
CA VAL A 200 42.46 28.11 5.38
C VAL A 200 43.01 27.09 6.38
N GLU A 201 44.19 27.35 6.96
CA GLU A 201 44.78 26.47 7.97
C GLU A 201 43.88 26.35 9.22
N ALA A 202 43.22 27.45 9.63
CA ALA A 202 42.22 27.42 10.71
C ALA A 202 40.96 26.63 10.35
N ALA A 203 40.45 26.75 9.13
CA ALA A 203 39.28 26.00 8.65
C ALA A 203 39.57 24.49 8.50
N GLU A 204 40.78 24.14 8.06
CA GLU A 204 41.24 22.75 7.98
C GLU A 204 41.44 22.17 9.39
N ALA A 205 41.98 22.95 10.34
CA ALA A 205 42.04 22.54 11.74
C ALA A 205 40.65 22.29 12.35
N THR A 206 39.66 23.16 12.09
CA THR A 206 38.29 22.93 12.58
C THR A 206 37.59 21.77 11.87
N ALA A 207 37.94 21.46 10.62
CA ALA A 207 37.44 20.29 9.91
C ALA A 207 38.08 18.98 10.44
N THR A 208 39.31 19.05 10.96
CA THR A 208 40.02 17.87 11.51
C THR A 208 39.66 17.61 12.98
N GLU A 209 39.17 18.62 13.71
CA GLU A 209 38.61 18.49 15.07
C GLU A 209 37.14 17.98 15.09
N ALA A 210 36.52 17.78 13.91
CA ALA A 210 35.29 17.00 13.80
C ALA A 210 35.63 15.50 13.99
N ASP A 211 35.66 15.09 15.25
CA ASP A 211 36.06 13.79 15.80
C ASP A 211 35.34 12.53 15.20
N PRO A 212 35.94 11.33 15.34
CA PRO A 212 35.56 10.04 14.72
C PRO A 212 34.33 9.35 15.35
N VAL A 213 33.44 10.10 16.01
CA VAL A 213 32.23 9.56 16.68
C VAL A 213 31.16 9.12 15.66
N ASP A 214 31.27 9.57 14.41
CA ASP A 214 30.31 9.31 13.34
C ASP A 214 30.40 7.88 12.75
N GLU A 215 31.57 7.22 12.79
CA GLU A 215 31.72 5.86 12.23
C GLU A 215 30.91 4.80 12.99
N GLY A 216 30.79 4.92 14.32
CA GLY A 216 30.02 3.98 15.14
C GLY A 216 28.51 4.16 14.98
N VAL A 217 28.05 5.41 14.90
CA VAL A 217 26.63 5.74 14.70
C VAL A 217 26.21 5.40 13.26
N SER A 218 27.06 5.66 12.27
CA SER A 218 26.81 5.27 10.87
C SER A 218 26.72 3.76 10.72
N ALA A 219 27.63 2.99 11.34
CA ALA A 219 27.59 1.53 11.27
C ALA A 219 26.34 0.93 11.93
N GLU A 220 25.89 1.49 13.05
CA GLU A 220 24.65 1.07 13.73
C GLU A 220 23.40 1.47 12.91
N LEU A 221 23.44 2.61 12.21
CA LEU A 221 22.39 3.02 11.29
C LEU A 221 22.29 2.08 10.07
N ASP A 222 23.44 1.74 9.47
CA ASP A 222 23.52 0.85 8.31
C ASP A 222 23.02 -0.57 8.65
N GLN A 223 23.33 -1.06 9.85
CA GLN A 223 22.83 -2.33 10.33
C GLN A 223 21.30 -2.32 10.49
N ARG A 224 20.73 -1.26 11.10
CA ARG A 224 19.27 -1.10 11.22
C ARG A 224 18.58 -0.97 9.88
N LEU A 225 19.19 -0.27 8.91
CA LEU A 225 18.65 -0.17 7.55
C LEU A 225 18.65 -1.53 6.84
N SER A 226 19.71 -2.33 7.01
CA SER A 226 19.76 -3.70 6.46
C SER A 226 18.72 -4.62 7.09
N GLU A 227 18.46 -4.50 8.40
CA GLU A 227 17.42 -5.28 9.09
C GLU A 227 16.02 -4.89 8.57
N LEU A 228 15.76 -3.60 8.46
CA LEU A 228 14.48 -3.06 7.99
C LEU A 228 14.22 -3.38 6.51
N ASP A 229 15.25 -3.41 5.67
CA ASP A 229 15.16 -3.90 4.29
C ASP A 229 14.82 -5.39 4.22
N GLY A 230 15.38 -6.21 5.12
CA GLY A 230 15.05 -7.63 5.24
C GLY A 230 13.58 -7.85 5.66
N GLU A 231 13.10 -7.06 6.62
CA GLU A 231 11.72 -7.07 7.06
C GLU A 231 10.75 -6.63 5.97
N LEU A 232 11.07 -5.58 5.21
CA LEU A 232 10.27 -5.12 4.07
C LEU A 232 10.23 -6.17 2.94
N GLN A 233 11.34 -6.86 2.69
CA GLN A 233 11.37 -7.98 1.74
C GLN A 233 10.49 -9.14 2.22
N GLY A 234 10.55 -9.49 3.51
CA GLY A 234 9.67 -10.50 4.11
C GLY A 234 8.18 -10.13 4.03
N LEU A 235 7.85 -8.87 4.32
CA LEU A 235 6.48 -8.37 4.23
C LEU A 235 5.94 -8.45 2.79
N ARG A 236 6.75 -8.03 1.81
CA ARG A 236 6.41 -8.14 0.38
C ARG A 236 6.18 -9.58 -0.05
N ALA A 237 7.07 -10.50 0.35
CA ALA A 237 6.92 -11.92 0.07
C ALA A 237 5.62 -12.49 0.66
N SER A 238 5.29 -12.17 1.92
CA SER A 238 4.04 -12.61 2.54
C SER A 238 2.81 -12.00 1.84
N ASN A 239 2.88 -10.74 1.39
CA ASN A 239 1.77 -10.09 0.69
C ASN A 239 1.54 -10.71 -0.69
N ASP A 240 2.62 -11.03 -1.40
CA ASP A 240 2.56 -11.75 -2.68
C ASP A 240 1.97 -13.15 -2.49
N GLN A 241 2.37 -13.87 -1.43
CA GLN A 241 1.82 -15.19 -1.08
C GLN A 241 0.33 -15.11 -0.71
N LEU A 242 -0.09 -14.09 0.05
CA LEU A 242 -1.51 -13.84 0.35
C LEU A 242 -2.32 -13.51 -0.91
N ARG A 243 -1.77 -12.72 -1.83
CA ARG A 243 -2.43 -12.42 -3.12
C ARG A 243 -2.59 -13.66 -3.97
N GLN A 244 -1.56 -14.51 -4.02
CA GLN A 244 -1.57 -15.78 -4.74
C GLN A 244 -2.59 -16.77 -4.14
N SER A 245 -2.61 -16.90 -2.81
CA SER A 245 -3.59 -17.71 -2.08
C SER A 245 -5.02 -17.22 -2.31
N ASN A 246 -5.26 -15.90 -2.22
CA ASN A 246 -6.57 -15.33 -2.53
C ASN A 246 -6.98 -15.53 -4.00
N ALA A 247 -6.04 -15.47 -4.94
CA ALA A 247 -6.33 -15.79 -6.34
C ALA A 247 -6.72 -17.26 -6.52
N ALA A 248 -6.01 -18.18 -5.86
CA ALA A 248 -6.31 -19.60 -5.89
C ALA A 248 -7.66 -19.93 -5.23
N LEU A 249 -7.98 -19.31 -4.08
CA LEU A 249 -9.28 -19.46 -3.42
C LEU A 249 -10.43 -18.92 -4.27
N ARG A 250 -10.23 -17.79 -4.98
CA ARG A 250 -11.23 -17.27 -5.94
C ARG A 250 -11.41 -18.21 -7.13
N ALA A 251 -10.34 -18.80 -7.65
CA ALA A 251 -10.40 -19.78 -8.73
C ALA A 251 -11.14 -21.06 -8.28
N ALA A 252 -10.80 -21.62 -7.12
CA ALA A 252 -11.47 -22.79 -6.55
C ALA A 252 -12.95 -22.54 -6.21
N ASN A 253 -13.28 -21.35 -5.68
CA ASN A 253 -14.67 -20.95 -5.47
C ASN A 253 -15.44 -20.77 -6.78
N ALA A 254 -14.80 -20.29 -7.85
CA ALA A 254 -15.40 -20.19 -9.18
C ALA A 254 -15.63 -21.56 -9.84
N GLU A 255 -14.79 -22.55 -9.51
CA GLU A 255 -14.95 -23.95 -9.93
C GLU A 255 -15.94 -24.74 -9.06
N GLY A 256 -16.46 -24.13 -7.98
CA GLY A 256 -17.50 -24.71 -7.13
C GLY A 256 -17.02 -25.89 -6.26
N VAL A 257 -15.71 -26.11 -6.16
CA VAL A 257 -15.10 -27.17 -5.35
C VAL A 257 -14.14 -26.53 -4.36
N GLY A 258 -14.53 -26.49 -3.08
CA GLY A 258 -13.66 -26.06 -2.00
C GLY A 258 -12.51 -27.05 -1.82
N ASP A 259 -11.39 -26.82 -2.49
CA ASP A 259 -10.22 -27.69 -2.42
C ASP A 259 -9.55 -27.55 -1.05
N THR A 260 -9.58 -28.62 -0.27
CA THR A 260 -8.97 -28.71 1.07
C THR A 260 -7.49 -28.36 1.10
N SER A 261 -6.77 -28.57 -0.01
CA SER A 261 -5.34 -28.25 -0.10
C SER A 261 -5.07 -26.74 -0.12
N LEU A 262 -5.91 -25.96 -0.81
CA LEU A 262 -5.83 -24.51 -0.88
C LEU A 262 -6.26 -23.83 0.42
N ILE A 263 -7.23 -24.41 1.11
CA ILE A 263 -7.63 -23.95 2.45
C ILE A 263 -6.45 -24.15 3.42
N ASN A 264 -5.80 -25.31 3.40
CA ASN A 264 -4.63 -25.57 4.25
C ASN A 264 -3.46 -24.64 3.92
N SER A 265 -3.17 -24.36 2.64
CA SER A 265 -2.09 -23.43 2.27
C SER A 265 -2.42 -21.98 2.66
N GLY A 266 -3.69 -21.58 2.58
CA GLY A 266 -4.14 -20.28 3.08
C GLY A 266 -3.97 -20.16 4.59
N LEU A 267 -4.36 -21.19 5.33
CA LEU A 267 -4.23 -21.24 6.79
C LEU A 267 -2.76 -21.25 7.24
N GLU A 268 -1.88 -21.94 6.50
CA GLU A 268 -0.44 -21.92 6.74
C GLU A 268 0.17 -20.54 6.50
N ALA A 269 -0.23 -19.86 5.42
CA ALA A 269 0.18 -18.47 5.15
C ALA A 269 -0.34 -17.48 6.22
N GLU A 270 -1.54 -17.68 6.77
CA GLU A 270 -2.05 -16.90 7.89
C GLU A 270 -1.23 -17.12 9.17
N VAL A 271 -0.87 -18.36 9.48
CA VAL A 271 -0.01 -18.69 10.63
C VAL A 271 1.37 -18.07 10.49
N GLU A 272 1.95 -18.10 9.29
CA GLU A 272 3.24 -17.48 9.00
C GLU A 272 3.17 -15.94 9.13
N GLY A 273 2.10 -15.32 8.63
CA GLY A 273 1.85 -13.89 8.80
C GLY A 273 1.67 -13.49 10.27
N LEU A 274 0.93 -14.26 11.06
CA LEU A 274 0.76 -14.01 12.50
C LEU A 274 2.07 -14.15 13.28
N LYS A 275 2.94 -15.10 12.91
CA LYS A 275 4.26 -15.24 13.50
C LYS A 275 5.17 -14.05 13.15
N ALA A 276 5.14 -13.59 11.91
CA ALA A 276 5.89 -12.42 11.48
C ALA A 276 5.44 -11.17 12.24
N ALA A 277 4.13 -10.93 12.35
CA ALA A 277 3.59 -9.81 13.12
C ALA A 277 4.03 -9.86 14.60
N ARG A 278 3.93 -11.03 15.26
CA ARG A 278 4.42 -11.20 16.63
C ARG A 278 5.92 -10.95 16.79
N ALA A 279 6.73 -11.33 15.79
CA ALA A 279 8.17 -11.09 15.81
C ALA A 279 8.47 -9.58 15.74
N THR A 280 7.74 -8.84 14.93
CA THR A 280 7.80 -7.37 14.87
C THR A 280 7.39 -6.74 16.19
N ASP A 281 6.24 -7.13 16.75
CA ASP A 281 5.77 -6.62 18.04
C ASP A 281 6.82 -6.88 19.15
N GLN A 282 7.45 -8.05 19.15
CA GLN A 282 8.49 -8.40 20.12
C GLN A 282 9.77 -7.59 19.93
N ALA A 283 10.16 -7.30 18.69
CA ALA A 283 11.29 -6.43 18.37
C ALA A 283 11.03 -4.98 18.83
N GLU A 284 9.83 -4.46 18.60
CA GLU A 284 9.40 -3.14 19.09
C GLU A 284 9.44 -3.06 20.61
N VAL A 285 8.91 -4.08 21.31
CA VAL A 285 8.96 -4.15 22.78
C VAL A 285 10.41 -4.16 23.29
N ASN A 286 11.29 -4.95 22.66
CA ASN A 286 12.70 -4.99 23.03
C ASN A 286 13.41 -3.64 22.78
N ALA A 287 13.08 -2.95 21.69
CA ALA A 287 13.62 -1.62 21.39
C ALA A 287 13.14 -0.57 22.41
N VAL A 288 11.89 -0.64 22.85
CA VAL A 288 11.36 0.21 23.92
C VAL A 288 12.05 -0.08 25.25
N LEU A 289 12.22 -1.36 25.62
CA LEU A 289 12.94 -1.76 26.82
C LEU A 289 14.38 -1.25 26.82
N ALA A 290 15.11 -1.41 25.72
CA ALA A 290 16.48 -0.92 25.58
C ALA A 290 16.59 0.62 25.71
N ARG A 291 15.54 1.35 25.34
CA ARG A 291 15.48 2.82 25.49
C ARG A 291 15.07 3.26 26.90
N LEU A 292 14.26 2.46 27.60
CA LEU A 292 13.82 2.73 28.97
C LEU A 292 14.87 2.34 30.02
N GLU A 293 15.68 1.31 29.76
CA GLU A 293 16.73 0.82 30.66
C GLU A 293 17.75 1.89 31.10
N PRO A 294 18.33 2.73 30.21
CA PRO A 294 19.20 3.83 30.62
C PRO A 294 18.47 4.96 31.36
N LEU A 295 17.18 5.18 31.08
CA LEU A 295 16.36 6.17 31.78
C LEU A 295 16.02 5.73 33.21
N LEU A 296 15.81 4.43 33.41
CA LEU A 296 15.66 3.80 34.73
C LEU A 296 16.97 3.81 35.52
N ALA A 297 18.11 3.56 34.88
CA ALA A 297 19.42 3.60 35.54
C ALA A 297 19.88 5.02 35.94
N THR A 298 19.37 6.05 35.26
CA THR A 298 19.70 7.46 35.53
C THR A 298 18.72 8.13 36.52
N ALA A 299 17.60 7.48 36.86
CA ALA A 299 16.65 7.98 37.86
C ALA A 299 17.26 7.83 39.27
N PRO A 300 17.62 8.92 39.97
CA PRO A 300 18.13 8.83 41.33
C PRO A 300 16.97 8.59 42.30
N ASN A 301 17.03 7.48 43.05
CA ASN A 301 16.14 7.10 44.15
C ASN A 301 14.64 6.99 43.78
N LEU A 302 14.24 5.81 43.31
CA LEU A 302 12.87 5.34 43.57
C LEU A 302 12.79 4.98 45.07
N PRO A 303 11.86 5.56 45.86
CA PRO A 303 11.68 5.12 47.24
C PRO A 303 11.33 3.63 47.22
N GLU A 304 12.17 2.80 47.84
CA GLU A 304 11.88 1.40 48.11
C GLU A 304 10.50 1.33 48.77
N GLY A 305 9.60 0.56 48.16
CA GLY A 305 8.20 0.53 48.53
C GLY A 305 8.00 0.21 50.02
N GLU A 306 7.17 1.02 50.67
CA GLU A 306 6.52 0.64 51.91
C GLU A 306 5.72 -0.65 51.67
N GLU A 307 6.12 -1.72 52.37
CA GLU A 307 5.25 -2.86 52.64
C GLU A 307 4.02 -2.35 53.40
N ALA A 308 2.83 -2.50 52.80
CA ALA A 308 1.53 -2.43 53.48
C ALA A 308 0.54 -3.39 52.81
#